data_AF-S2RML2-F1
#
_entry.id   AF-S2RML2-F1
#
_cell.length_a   1.000
_cell.length_b   1.000
_cell.length_c   1.000
_cell.angle_alpha   90.00
_cell.angle_beta   90.00
_cell.angle_gamma   90.00
#
_symmetry.space_group_name_H-M   'P 1'
#
loop_
_entity.id
_entity.type
_entity.pdbx_description
1 polymer ?
#
loop_
_entity_poly.entity_id
_entity_poly.type
_entity_poly.pdbx_seq_one_letter_code
_entity_poly.pdbx_strand_id
1 'polypeptide(L)'
;MHFIWTLIIGAVIGCIGQLIVGRDMPLGWLGNIIGGLVGAWLGTALLGDWGPSLAGMALIPAIIGAIIVVFLVSLLLGTTRRKA
;
A
#
# COMPACT_ATOMS: atom_id res chain seq x y z
N MET A 1 22.40 5.64 5.43
CA MET A 1 22.05 5.88 4.01
C MET A 1 20.96 4.94 3.48
N HIS A 2 20.66 3.79 4.11
CA HIS A 2 19.57 2.89 3.68
C HIS A 2 18.15 3.36 4.07
N PHE A 3 17.97 3.98 5.24
CA PHE A 3 16.64 4.28 5.79
C PHE A 3 15.82 5.30 4.98
N ILE A 4 16.48 6.34 4.45
CA ILE A 4 15.83 7.35 3.61
C ILE A 4 15.40 6.72 2.28
N TRP A 5 16.21 5.80 1.74
CA TRP A 5 15.94 5.10 0.48
C TRP A 5 14.77 4.12 0.59
N THR A 6 14.68 3.37 1.69
CA THR A 6 13.51 2.53 2.01
C THR A 6 12.23 3.33 2.13
N LEU A 7 12.29 4.50 2.76
CA LEU A 7 11.11 5.34 2.96
C LEU A 7 10.63 5.93 1.63
N ILE A 8 11.54 6.36 0.76
CA ILE A 8 11.21 6.84 -0.60
C ILE A 8 10.60 5.71 -1.44
N ILE A 9 11.22 4.54 -1.46
CA ILE A 9 10.73 3.43 -2.29
C ILE A 9 9.42 2.86 -1.73
N GLY A 10 9.30 2.71 -0.42
CA GLY A 10 8.04 2.32 0.23
C GLY A 10 6.90 3.30 -0.08
N ALA A 11 7.18 4.61 -0.09
CA ALA A 11 6.21 5.63 -0.46
C ALA A 11 5.79 5.54 -1.94
N VAL A 12 6.73 5.31 -2.86
CA VAL A 12 6.44 5.13 -4.29
C VAL A 12 5.60 3.88 -4.54
N ILE A 13 5.99 2.75 -3.95
CA ILE A 13 5.27 1.47 -4.10
C ILE A 13 3.87 1.56 -3.50
N GLY A 14 3.74 2.13 -2.30
CA GLY A 14 2.46 2.35 -1.64
C GLY A 14 1.52 3.21 -2.49
N CYS A 15 2.05 4.28 -3.10
CA CYS A 15 1.29 5.14 -3.99
C CYS A 15 0.84 4.41 -5.28
N ILE A 16 1.73 3.60 -5.89
CA ILE A 16 1.40 2.79 -7.08
C ILE A 16 0.33 1.74 -6.75
N GLY A 17 0.48 1.01 -5.64
CA GLY A 17 -0.51 0.02 -5.20
C GLY A 17 -1.88 0.66 -5.05
N GLN A 18 -1.95 1.89 -4.56
CA GLN A 18 -3.19 2.62 -4.42
C GLN A 18 -3.83 3.11 -5.70
N LEU A 19 -3.00 3.58 -6.63
CA LEU A 19 -3.48 3.94 -7.97
C LEU A 19 -4.10 2.73 -8.67
N ILE A 20 -3.58 1.51 -8.40
CA ILE A 20 -4.16 0.25 -8.92
C ILE A 20 -5.50 -0.08 -8.25
N VAL A 21 -5.64 0.11 -6.94
CA VAL A 21 -6.92 -0.17 -6.24
C VAL A 21 -8.03 0.76 -6.71
N GLY A 22 -7.71 2.01 -7.06
CA GLY A 22 -8.69 2.98 -7.54
C GLY A 22 -9.78 3.35 -6.53
N ARG A 23 -9.60 2.99 -5.24
CA ARG A 23 -10.50 3.37 -4.13
C ARG A 23 -9.77 4.30 -3.18
N ASP A 24 -10.44 5.37 -2.80
CA ASP A 24 -9.93 6.33 -1.83
C ASP A 24 -10.33 5.91 -0.40
N MET A 25 -9.37 6.00 0.52
CA MET A 25 -9.61 5.77 1.95
C MET A 25 -10.33 6.96 2.62
N PRO A 26 -11.01 6.74 3.76
CA PRO A 26 -11.82 7.76 4.47
C PRO A 26 -11.08 9.04 4.91
N LEU A 27 -9.74 9.06 4.86
CA LEU A 27 -8.92 10.23 5.17
C LEU A 27 -8.34 10.90 3.90
N GLY A 28 -8.93 10.64 2.73
CA GLY A 28 -8.49 11.18 1.45
C GLY A 28 -7.07 10.75 1.09
N TRP A 29 -6.24 11.70 0.64
CA TRP A 29 -4.85 11.44 0.24
C TRP A 29 -3.98 10.90 1.39
N LEU A 30 -4.24 11.33 2.63
CA LEU A 30 -3.49 10.89 3.80
C LEU A 30 -3.87 9.45 4.20
N GLY A 31 -5.17 9.14 4.14
CA GLY A 31 -5.64 7.77 4.33
C GLY A 31 -5.02 6.83 3.33
N ASN A 32 -4.94 7.28 2.08
CA ASN A 32 -4.23 6.58 1.04
C ASN A 32 -2.78 6.29 1.48
N ILE A 33 -1.95 7.31 1.70
CA ILE A 33 -0.55 7.08 2.07
C ILE A 33 -0.39 6.10 3.24
N ILE A 34 -1.21 6.24 4.29
CA ILE A 34 -1.17 5.38 5.47
C ILE A 34 -1.58 3.95 5.14
N GLY A 35 -2.69 3.74 4.43
CA GLY A 35 -3.13 2.38 4.08
C GLY A 35 -2.23 1.69 3.06
N GLY A 36 -1.59 2.46 2.19
CA GLY A 36 -0.58 1.97 1.25
C GLY A 36 0.67 1.49 1.99
N LEU A 37 1.17 2.28 2.95
CA LEU A 37 2.30 1.91 3.82
C LEU A 37 1.97 0.69 4.70
N VAL A 38 0.84 0.72 5.40
CA VAL A 38 0.41 -0.35 6.31
C VAL A 38 0.15 -1.64 5.54
N GLY A 39 -0.50 -1.55 4.38
CA GLY A 39 -0.75 -2.71 3.53
C GLY A 39 0.52 -3.24 2.86
N ALA A 40 1.44 -2.38 2.43
CA ALA A 40 2.74 -2.82 1.90
C ALA A 40 3.55 -3.59 2.96
N TRP A 41 3.57 -3.06 4.19
CA TRP A 41 4.23 -3.72 5.30
C TRP A 41 3.56 -5.05 5.67
N LEU A 42 2.22 -5.07 5.79
CA LEU A 42 1.45 -6.29 6.07
C LEU A 42 1.60 -7.33 4.95
N GLY A 43 1.59 -6.90 3.69
CA GLY A 43 1.76 -7.78 2.53
C GLY A 43 3.11 -8.46 2.54
N THR A 44 4.18 -7.70 2.75
CA THR A 44 5.54 -8.25 2.86
C THR A 44 5.67 -9.18 4.06
N ALA A 45 5.09 -8.81 5.22
CA ALA A 45 5.13 -9.63 6.42
C ALA A 45 4.32 -10.94 6.32
N LEU A 46 3.19 -10.94 5.61
CA LEU A 46 2.29 -12.10 5.49
C LEU A 46 2.65 -13.01 4.32
N LEU A 47 3.00 -12.44 3.17
CA LEU A 47 3.35 -13.20 1.97
C LEU A 47 4.84 -13.58 1.97
N GLY A 48 5.70 -12.89 2.73
CA GLY A 48 7.14 -13.11 2.75
C GLY A 48 7.89 -12.34 1.67
N ASP A 49 9.18 -12.60 1.51
CA ASP A 49 10.07 -11.84 0.61
C ASP A 49 10.40 -12.60 -0.68
N TRP A 50 9.42 -12.69 -1.57
CA TRP A 50 9.49 -13.42 -2.82
C TRP A 50 9.22 -12.48 -3.99
N GLY A 51 10.20 -12.43 -4.90
CA GLY A 51 10.23 -11.48 -6.01
C GLY A 51 11.29 -10.39 -5.85
N PRO A 52 11.31 -9.39 -6.76
CA PRO A 52 12.30 -8.32 -6.75
C PRO A 52 12.18 -7.50 -5.45
N SER A 53 13.26 -7.49 -4.66
CA SER A 53 13.33 -6.65 -3.47
C SER A 53 13.75 -5.24 -3.86
N LEU A 54 12.96 -4.26 -3.50
CA LEU A 54 13.27 -2.84 -3.69
C LEU A 54 13.41 -2.21 -2.31
N ALA A 55 14.60 -1.67 -2.05
CA ALA A 55 15.00 -1.18 -0.74
C ALA A 55 14.98 -2.22 0.41
N GLY A 56 14.96 -3.51 0.13
CA GLY A 56 14.86 -4.54 1.17
C GLY A 56 13.44 -4.84 1.64
N MET A 57 12.42 -4.41 0.89
CA MET A 57 11.06 -4.95 0.95
C MET A 57 10.72 -5.59 -0.39
N ALA A 58 10.08 -6.76 -0.36
CA ALA A 58 9.64 -7.42 -1.59
C ALA A 58 8.50 -6.64 -2.28
N LEU A 59 8.75 -6.22 -3.52
CA LEU A 59 7.85 -5.35 -4.28
C LEU A 59 6.48 -5.97 -4.50
N ILE A 60 6.44 -7.24 -4.89
CA ILE A 60 5.21 -7.94 -5.27
C ILE A 60 4.30 -8.16 -4.04
N PRO A 61 4.80 -8.76 -2.94
CA PRO A 61 4.09 -8.85 -1.66
C PRO A 61 3.56 -7.50 -1.16
N ALA A 62 4.37 -6.45 -1.24
CA ALA A 62 4.00 -5.11 -0.80
C ALA A 62 2.81 -4.56 -1.59
N ILE A 63 2.83 -4.66 -2.92
CA ILE A 63 1.72 -4.17 -3.76
C ILE A 63 0.44 -4.94 -3.44
N ILE A 64 0.52 -6.27 -3.31
CA ILE A 64 -0.63 -7.12 -3.00
C ILE A 64 -1.23 -6.78 -1.63
N GLY A 65 -0.39 -6.65 -0.60
CA GLY A 65 -0.88 -6.28 0.73
C GLY A 65 -1.48 -4.89 0.79
N ALA A 66 -0.89 -3.91 0.08
CA ALA A 66 -1.47 -2.58 -0.09
C ALA A 66 -2.87 -2.65 -0.70
N ILE A 67 -3.03 -3.45 -1.76
CA ILE A 67 -4.33 -3.66 -2.41
C ILE A 67 -5.34 -4.27 -1.45
N ILE A 68 -4.98 -5.33 -0.73
CA ILE A 68 -5.87 -6.05 0.18
C ILE A 68 -6.30 -5.16 1.34
N VAL A 69 -5.37 -4.45 1.99
CA VAL A 69 -5.68 -3.59 3.14
C VAL A 69 -6.56 -2.43 2.73
N VAL A 70 -6.22 -1.73 1.64
CA VAL A 70 -7.06 -0.62 1.14
C VAL A 70 -8.44 -1.15 0.76
N PHE A 71 -8.53 -2.30 0.10
CA PHE A 71 -9.79 -2.91 -0.25
C PHE A 71 -10.64 -3.26 0.98
N LEU A 72 -10.07 -3.93 1.97
CA LEU A 72 -10.75 -4.31 3.22
C LEU A 72 -11.19 -3.08 4.02
N VAL A 73 -10.32 -2.09 4.16
CA VAL A 73 -10.64 -0.85 4.88
C VAL A 73 -11.73 -0.07 4.15
N SER A 74 -11.64 0.09 2.83
CA SER A 74 -12.69 0.74 2.04
C SER A 74 -14.02 -0.02 2.08
N LEU A 75 -13.99 -1.34 2.26
CA LEU A 75 -15.18 -2.18 2.39
C LEU A 75 -15.80 -2.07 3.79
N LEU A 76 -14.99 -2.15 4.85
CA LEU A 76 -15.43 -2.08 6.26
C LEU A 76 -15.86 -0.67 6.68
N LEU A 77 -15.12 0.36 6.27
CA LEU A 77 -15.45 1.75 6.57
C LEU A 77 -16.45 2.35 5.57
N GLY A 78 -16.97 1.56 4.64
CA GLY A 78 -18.11 1.95 3.81
C GLY A 78 -17.88 3.20 2.95
N THR A 79 -16.63 3.51 2.58
CA THR A 79 -16.33 4.66 1.73
C THR A 79 -16.60 4.33 0.27
N THR A 80 -17.88 4.29 -0.07
CA THR A 80 -18.36 4.45 -1.44
C THR A 80 -18.21 5.91 -1.85
N ARG A 81 -16.99 6.45 -1.91
CA ARG A 81 -16.75 7.59 -2.80
C ARG A 81 -16.38 7.01 -4.15
N ARG A 82 -17.41 6.70 -4.95
CA ARG A 82 -17.23 6.71 -6.40
C ARG A 82 -16.60 8.06 -6.72
N LYS A 83 -15.41 8.09 -7.32
CA LYS A 83 -15.00 9.28 -8.07
C LYS A 83 -16.10 9.48 -9.12
N ALA A 84 -16.97 10.44 -8.86
CA ALA A 84 -17.91 10.97 -9.84
C ALA A 84 -17.12 11.77 -10.88
#